data_AF-M4Z6X3-F1
#
_entry.id   AF-M4Z6X3-F1
#
_cell.length_a   1.000
_cell.length_b   1.000
_cell.length_c   1.000
_cell.angle_alpha   90.00
_cell.angle_beta   90.00
_cell.angle_gamma   90.00
#
_symmetry.space_group_name_H-M   'P 1'
#
loop_
_entity.id
_entity.type
_entity.pdbx_description
1 polymer ?
#
loop_
_entity_poly.entity_id
_entity_poly.type
_entity_poly.pdbx_seq_one_letter_code
_entity_poly.pdbx_strand_id
1 'polypeptide(L)'
;MSRAVFVPLLMIATCSQNETPATDAATPVAAPVMVENPTKIGECAERTIASISTRMNDKLPSKQPKPAKDGGSFVQYTNKNTQVSYDWSAALAHSRVGDRVRMCLVSIPKDCPPGDDRGRVYETTNLRTNEAWTMPDDPHACGGA
;
A
#
# COMPACT_ATOMS: atom_id res chain seq x y z
N MET A 1 38.43 62.94 -50.40
CA MET A 1 37.33 63.35 -51.30
C MET A 1 36.83 62.11 -52.02
N SER A 2 35.58 62.14 -52.49
CA SER A 2 34.81 61.10 -53.19
C SER A 2 34.12 60.05 -52.34
N ARG A 3 32.86 60.40 -52.05
CA ARG A 3 31.72 59.50 -51.82
C ARG A 3 31.53 58.57 -53.01
N ALA A 4 31.15 57.32 -52.75
CA ALA A 4 30.31 56.54 -53.65
C ALA A 4 29.31 55.76 -52.79
N VAL A 5 28.04 56.11 -52.96
CA VAL A 5 26.87 55.44 -52.38
C VAL A 5 26.47 54.34 -53.36
N PHE A 6 26.34 53.11 -52.88
CA PHE A 6 25.61 52.05 -53.58
C PHE A 6 24.78 51.28 -52.57
N VAL A 7 23.46 51.48 -52.66
CA VAL A 7 22.41 50.61 -52.11
C VAL A 7 21.91 49.82 -53.31
N PRO A 8 21.90 48.48 -53.28
CA PRO A 8 20.57 47.85 -53.28
C PRO A 8 20.47 46.48 -52.60
N LEU A 9 19.20 46.10 -52.47
CA LEU A 9 18.65 44.75 -52.44
C LEU A 9 18.45 44.11 -51.06
N LEU A 10 17.33 44.52 -50.48
CA LEU A 10 16.54 43.80 -49.50
C LEU A 10 16.15 42.42 -50.06
N MET A 11 16.71 41.35 -49.50
CA MET A 11 16.14 40.00 -49.59
C MET A 11 15.68 39.61 -48.19
N ILE A 12 14.37 39.62 -48.01
CA ILE A 12 13.69 39.30 -46.77
C ILE A 12 13.71 37.78 -46.63
N ALA A 13 14.65 37.26 -45.85
CA ALA A 13 14.66 35.86 -45.47
C ALA A 13 13.57 35.62 -44.41
N THR A 14 12.34 35.35 -44.84
CA THR A 14 11.29 34.84 -43.94
C THR A 14 11.48 33.34 -43.78
N CYS A 15 12.30 32.95 -42.80
CA CYS A 15 12.31 31.58 -42.31
C CYS A 15 10.97 31.32 -41.60
N SER A 16 10.12 30.61 -42.34
CA SER A 16 9.01 29.75 -41.94
C SER A 16 8.98 29.39 -40.45
N GLN A 17 7.82 29.65 -39.85
CA GLN A 17 7.41 29.09 -38.57
C GLN A 17 7.40 27.57 -38.69
N ASN A 18 8.35 26.89 -38.04
CA ASN A 18 8.21 25.47 -37.77
C ASN A 18 8.02 25.32 -36.27
N GLU A 19 6.76 25.33 -35.89
CA GLU A 19 6.29 25.16 -34.52
C GLU A 19 6.84 23.84 -33.96
N THR A 20 7.43 23.96 -32.77
CA THR A 20 7.94 22.85 -31.98
C THR A 20 6.84 21.79 -31.80
N PRO A 21 7.14 20.49 -31.98
CA PRO A 21 6.15 19.44 -31.79
C PRO A 21 5.59 19.47 -30.37
N ALA A 22 4.30 19.18 -30.28
CA ALA A 22 3.53 19.09 -29.05
C ALA A 22 4.31 18.35 -27.95
N THR A 23 4.40 19.00 -26.79
CA THR A 23 4.58 18.35 -25.49
C THR A 23 3.71 17.10 -25.47
N ASP A 24 4.38 15.95 -25.48
CA ASP A 24 3.79 14.65 -25.22
C ASP A 24 2.97 14.81 -23.92
N ALA A 25 1.65 14.69 -24.05
CA ALA A 25 0.75 14.76 -22.93
C ALA A 25 1.15 13.61 -21.99
N ALA A 26 1.84 13.95 -20.91
CA ALA A 26 2.06 13.02 -19.81
C ALA A 26 0.69 12.47 -19.44
N THR A 27 0.47 11.20 -19.79
CA THR A 27 -0.69 10.45 -19.31
C THR A 27 -0.67 10.60 -17.80
N PRO A 28 -1.75 11.07 -17.14
CA PRO A 28 -1.76 11.09 -15.70
C PRO A 28 -1.53 9.65 -15.25
N VAL A 29 -0.36 9.40 -14.64
CA VAL A 29 -0.14 8.17 -13.87
C VAL A 29 -1.23 8.22 -12.82
N ALA A 30 -2.27 7.41 -13.00
CA ALA A 30 -3.36 7.32 -12.05
C ALA A 30 -2.73 7.16 -10.67
N ALA A 31 -3.05 8.07 -9.75
CA ALA A 31 -2.67 7.91 -8.36
C ALA A 31 -3.07 6.49 -7.94
N PRO A 32 -2.24 5.77 -7.16
CA PRO A 32 -2.59 4.44 -6.72
C PRO A 32 -3.98 4.53 -6.09
N VAL A 33 -4.94 3.87 -6.74
CA VAL A 33 -6.29 3.75 -6.20
C VAL A 33 -6.08 3.16 -4.81
N MET A 34 -6.55 3.86 -3.77
CA MET A 34 -6.57 3.28 -2.43
C MET A 34 -7.59 2.15 -2.47
N VAL A 35 -7.18 0.99 -2.99
CA VAL A 35 -8.03 -0.17 -3.10
C VAL A 35 -8.44 -0.54 -1.68
N GLU A 36 -9.72 -0.80 -1.51
CA GLU A 36 -10.33 -1.61 -0.45
C GLU A 36 -9.42 -2.79 -0.04
N ASN A 37 -9.69 -3.44 1.08
CA ASN A 37 -9.10 -4.77 1.32
C ASN A 37 -9.32 -5.69 0.10
N PRO A 38 -8.36 -6.56 -0.26
CA PRO A 38 -8.63 -7.61 -1.24
C PRO A 38 -9.92 -8.35 -0.87
N THR A 39 -10.84 -8.48 -1.82
CA THR A 39 -12.21 -8.96 -1.55
C THR A 39 -12.48 -10.34 -2.12
N LYS A 40 -11.59 -10.82 -3.01
CA LYS A 40 -11.66 -12.14 -3.63
C LYS A 40 -10.49 -13.00 -3.17
N ILE A 41 -10.73 -14.27 -2.90
CA ILE A 41 -9.66 -15.20 -2.51
C ILE A 41 -8.59 -15.21 -3.62
N GLY A 42 -7.32 -15.05 -3.22
CA GLY A 42 -6.17 -14.94 -4.11
C GLY A 42 -5.87 -13.52 -4.61
N GLU A 43 -6.76 -12.55 -4.39
CA GLU A 43 -6.49 -11.14 -4.65
C GLU A 43 -5.47 -10.63 -3.62
N CYS A 44 -4.52 -9.83 -4.10
CA CYS A 44 -3.49 -9.23 -3.26
C CYS A 44 -3.43 -7.73 -3.46
N ALA A 45 -3.05 -7.03 -2.40
CA ALA A 45 -2.74 -5.61 -2.45
C ALA A 45 -1.54 -5.30 -1.57
N GLU A 46 -0.76 -4.30 -1.99
CA GLU A 46 0.33 -3.81 -1.15
C GLU A 46 -0.16 -2.80 -0.14
N ARG A 47 0.47 -2.82 1.04
CA ARG A 47 0.17 -1.94 2.17
C ARG A 47 1.46 -1.46 2.80
N THR A 48 1.33 -0.45 3.66
CA THR A 48 2.40 0.00 4.56
C THR A 48 1.94 -0.20 5.99
N ILE A 49 2.80 -0.77 6.83
CA ILE A 49 2.54 -0.90 8.27
C ILE A 49 2.48 0.48 8.91
N ALA A 50 1.34 0.83 9.50
CA ALA A 50 1.13 2.06 10.24
C ALA A 50 1.41 1.90 11.74
N SER A 51 1.05 0.76 12.34
CA SER A 51 1.37 0.46 13.73
C SER A 51 1.47 -1.05 13.99
N ILE A 52 2.20 -1.42 15.05
CA ILE A 52 2.34 -2.80 15.55
C ILE A 52 2.20 -2.77 17.07
N SER A 53 1.37 -3.65 17.62
CA SER A 53 1.17 -3.80 19.05
C SER A 53 0.76 -5.24 19.41
N THR A 54 0.54 -5.49 20.69
CA THR A 54 -0.32 -6.60 21.12
C THR A 54 -1.79 -6.28 20.82
N ARG A 55 -2.70 -7.24 20.95
CA ARG A 55 -4.16 -6.99 20.79
C ARG A 55 -4.71 -6.06 21.88
N MET A 56 -4.00 -5.89 22.99
CA MET A 56 -4.35 -4.96 24.08
C MET A 56 -3.69 -3.58 23.94
N ASN A 57 -3.09 -3.28 22.80
CA ASN A 57 -2.38 -2.02 22.51
C ASN A 57 -1.09 -1.80 23.32
N ASP A 58 -0.60 -2.81 24.04
CA ASP A 58 0.75 -2.79 24.60
C ASP A 58 1.80 -2.98 23.49
N LYS A 59 3.04 -2.55 23.74
CA LYS A 59 4.16 -2.79 22.82
C LYS A 59 4.35 -4.30 22.57
N LEU A 60 4.38 -4.70 21.30
CA LEU A 60 4.69 -6.08 20.94
C LEU A 60 6.10 -6.47 21.43
N PRO A 61 6.26 -7.55 22.21
CA PRO A 61 7.57 -8.03 22.62
C PRO A 61 8.42 -8.44 21.43
N SER A 62 9.72 -8.13 21.44
CA SER A 62 10.66 -8.53 20.38
C SER A 62 11.05 -10.00 20.43
N LYS A 63 10.65 -10.71 21.49
CA LYS A 63 10.85 -12.15 21.70
C LYS A 63 9.53 -12.75 22.14
N GLN A 64 9.32 -14.03 21.83
CA GLN A 64 8.12 -14.74 22.23
C GLN A 64 7.88 -14.60 23.75
N PRO A 65 6.70 -14.11 24.18
CA PRO A 65 6.35 -14.07 25.58
C PRO A 65 6.10 -15.48 26.12
N LYS A 66 6.13 -15.63 27.45
CA LYS A 66 5.61 -16.85 28.09
C LYS A 66 4.10 -16.92 27.84
N PRO A 67 3.48 -18.12 27.71
CA PRO A 67 2.05 -18.24 27.42
C PRO A 67 1.13 -17.41 28.32
N ALA A 68 1.39 -17.39 29.64
CA ALA A 68 0.61 -16.60 30.61
C ALA A 68 0.74 -15.07 30.45
N LYS A 69 1.62 -14.60 29.56
CA LYS A 69 1.87 -13.19 29.24
C LYS A 69 1.70 -12.90 27.75
N ASP A 70 1.17 -13.86 26.97
CA ASP A 70 0.93 -13.62 25.55
C ASP A 70 -0.28 -12.70 25.40
N GLY A 71 -0.01 -11.50 24.87
CA GLY A 71 -1.03 -10.51 24.56
C GLY A 71 -1.48 -10.58 23.10
N GLY A 72 -1.06 -11.59 22.36
CA GLY A 72 -1.31 -11.70 20.94
C GLY A 72 -0.61 -10.64 20.12
N SER A 73 -1.06 -10.49 18.89
CA SER A 73 -0.48 -9.59 17.90
C SER A 73 -1.56 -8.74 17.24
N PHE A 74 -1.21 -7.50 16.95
CA PHE A 74 -2.06 -6.57 16.22
C PHE A 74 -1.20 -5.72 15.28
N VAL A 75 -1.72 -5.49 14.08
CA VAL A 75 -1.09 -4.63 13.08
C VAL A 75 -2.16 -3.80 12.40
N GLN A 76 -1.88 -2.51 12.21
CA GLN A 76 -2.69 -1.60 11.42
C GLN A 76 -1.89 -1.13 10.20
N TYR A 77 -2.59 -0.95 9.09
CA TYR A 77 -2.04 -0.48 7.83
C TYR A 77 -2.51 0.95 7.49
N THR A 78 -1.82 1.62 6.58
CA THR A 78 -2.09 3.03 6.22
C THR A 78 -3.50 3.31 5.69
N ASN A 79 -4.24 2.30 5.23
CA ASN A 79 -5.63 2.41 4.80
C ASN A 79 -6.65 2.01 5.90
N LYS A 80 -6.21 1.95 7.16
CA LYS A 80 -6.97 1.56 8.36
C LYS A 80 -7.31 0.07 8.48
N ASN A 81 -6.94 -0.75 7.51
CA ASN A 81 -7.11 -2.20 7.63
C ASN A 81 -6.27 -2.74 8.78
N THR A 82 -6.73 -3.83 9.38
CA THR A 82 -6.09 -4.43 10.54
C THR A 82 -5.91 -5.93 10.33
N GLN A 83 -4.99 -6.51 11.07
CA GLN A 83 -5.01 -7.93 11.36
C GLN A 83 -4.71 -8.15 12.84
N VAL A 84 -5.32 -9.18 13.41
CA VAL A 84 -5.22 -9.48 14.84
C VAL A 84 -5.09 -10.98 15.08
N SER A 85 -4.34 -11.35 16.10
CA SER A 85 -4.25 -12.73 16.60
C SER A 85 -4.17 -12.72 18.12
N TYR A 86 -4.66 -13.80 18.73
CA TYR A 86 -4.46 -14.08 20.15
C TYR A 86 -3.05 -14.58 20.46
N ASP A 87 -2.32 -15.03 19.44
CA ASP A 87 -0.95 -15.51 19.56
C ASP A 87 0.08 -14.45 19.13
N TRP A 88 1.25 -14.50 19.76
CA TRP A 88 2.41 -13.70 19.34
C TRP A 88 2.94 -14.13 17.97
N SER A 89 3.19 -13.17 17.09
CA SER A 89 3.74 -13.36 15.74
C SER A 89 5.20 -12.92 15.68
N ALA A 90 6.09 -13.87 15.44
CA ALA A 90 7.51 -13.59 15.22
C ALA A 90 7.75 -12.65 14.04
N ALA A 91 7.04 -12.89 12.93
CA ALA A 91 7.15 -12.08 11.72
C ALA A 91 6.76 -10.61 11.97
N LEU A 92 5.73 -10.35 12.79
CA LEU A 92 5.40 -8.99 13.21
C LEU A 92 6.42 -8.42 14.20
N ALA A 93 6.97 -9.22 15.11
CA ALA A 93 7.99 -8.76 16.05
C ALA A 93 9.31 -8.34 15.36
N HIS A 94 9.61 -8.89 14.17
CA HIS A 94 10.74 -8.49 13.33
C HIS A 94 10.38 -7.38 12.31
N SER A 95 9.09 -7.11 12.14
CA SER A 95 8.59 -6.03 11.29
C SER A 95 8.70 -4.67 11.99
N ARG A 96 8.55 -3.59 11.23
CA ARG A 96 8.55 -2.21 11.76
C ARG A 96 7.54 -1.33 11.03
N VAL A 97 7.14 -0.25 11.69
CA VAL A 97 6.36 0.83 11.07
C VAL A 97 7.07 1.34 9.81
N GLY A 98 6.32 1.52 8.73
CA GLY A 98 6.83 1.92 7.42
C GLY A 98 7.24 0.78 6.50
N ASP A 99 7.30 -0.47 6.97
CA ASP A 99 7.56 -1.61 6.08
C ASP A 99 6.42 -1.77 5.07
N ARG A 100 6.79 -2.01 3.80
CA ARG A 100 5.85 -2.44 2.75
C ARG A 100 5.55 -3.92 2.92
N VAL A 101 4.28 -4.27 2.75
CA VAL A 101 3.81 -5.65 2.83
C VAL A 101 2.94 -5.96 1.63
N ARG A 102 2.90 -7.24 1.22
CA ARG A 102 1.91 -7.77 0.30
C ARG A 102 0.88 -8.57 1.11
N MET A 103 -0.37 -8.13 1.09
CA MET A 103 -1.49 -8.77 1.78
C MET A 103 -2.40 -9.44 0.76
N CYS A 104 -2.72 -10.71 0.94
CA CYS A 104 -3.57 -11.50 0.06
C CYS A 104 -4.73 -12.12 0.85
N LEU A 105 -5.96 -12.02 0.32
CA LEU A 105 -7.10 -12.67 0.94
C LEU A 105 -7.02 -14.19 0.73
N VAL A 106 -7.06 -14.97 1.81
CA VAL A 106 -6.94 -16.43 1.76
C VAL A 106 -8.20 -17.16 2.25
N SER A 107 -9.05 -16.49 3.05
CA SER A 107 -10.31 -17.09 3.50
C SER A 107 -11.40 -16.04 3.73
N ILE A 108 -12.63 -16.40 3.37
CA ILE A 108 -13.85 -15.63 3.66
C ILE A 108 -14.75 -16.52 4.53
N PRO A 109 -15.17 -16.06 5.72
CA PRO A 109 -16.14 -16.77 6.55
C PRO A 109 -17.45 -17.07 5.81
N LYS A 110 -18.10 -18.16 6.19
CA LYS A 110 -19.38 -18.60 5.62
C LYS A 110 -20.52 -18.35 6.60
N ASP A 111 -21.73 -18.37 6.10
CA ASP A 111 -22.97 -18.27 6.90
C ASP A 111 -23.05 -17.00 7.76
N CYS A 112 -22.43 -15.91 7.28
CA CYS A 112 -22.46 -14.62 7.94
C CYS A 112 -23.85 -13.97 7.85
N PRO A 113 -24.32 -13.29 8.91
CA PRO A 113 -25.46 -12.40 8.82
C PRO A 113 -25.27 -11.34 7.72
N PRO A 114 -26.35 -10.87 7.07
CA PRO A 114 -26.24 -9.82 6.05
C PRO A 114 -25.52 -8.58 6.59
N GLY A 115 -24.41 -8.21 5.94
CA GLY A 115 -23.60 -7.05 6.29
C GLY A 115 -22.52 -7.28 7.36
N ASP A 116 -22.39 -8.49 7.93
CA ASP A 116 -21.28 -8.84 8.81
C ASP A 116 -20.15 -9.51 8.01
N ASP A 117 -19.19 -8.70 7.60
CA ASP A 117 -18.06 -9.11 6.76
C ASP A 117 -16.79 -9.47 7.54
N ARG A 118 -16.89 -9.50 8.89
CA ARG A 118 -15.74 -9.67 9.79
C ARG A 118 -15.15 -11.09 9.73
N GLY A 119 -13.86 -11.20 10.01
CA GLY A 119 -13.15 -12.46 10.14
C GLY A 119 -12.55 -12.97 8.83
N ARG A 120 -12.43 -12.12 7.81
CA ARG A 120 -11.67 -12.46 6.60
C ARG A 120 -10.22 -12.67 6.98
N VAL A 121 -9.64 -13.76 6.50
CA VAL A 121 -8.25 -14.13 6.82
C VAL A 121 -7.36 -13.75 5.66
N TYR A 122 -6.28 -13.05 5.99
CA TYR A 122 -5.27 -12.63 5.03
C TYR A 122 -3.92 -13.22 5.38
N GLU A 123 -3.18 -13.65 4.35
CA GLU A 123 -1.75 -13.87 4.45
C GLU A 123 -1.04 -12.57 4.07
N THR A 124 -0.12 -12.13 4.91
CA THR A 124 0.64 -10.91 4.68
C THR A 124 2.12 -11.20 4.78
N THR A 125 2.86 -10.82 3.74
CA THR A 125 4.32 -10.97 3.64
C THR A 125 4.97 -9.60 3.71
N ASN A 126 5.88 -9.42 4.67
CA ASN A 126 6.70 -8.22 4.74
C ASN A 126 7.78 -8.26 3.67
N LEU A 127 7.79 -7.27 2.77
CA LEU A 127 8.69 -7.24 1.61
C LEU A 127 10.14 -6.91 1.98
N ARG A 128 10.39 -6.45 3.21
CA ARG A 128 11.74 -6.22 3.74
C ARG A 128 12.34 -7.48 4.36
N THR A 129 11.56 -8.19 5.18
CA THR A 129 12.05 -9.37 5.91
C THR A 129 11.81 -10.68 5.17
N ASN A 130 10.89 -10.69 4.19
CA ASN A 130 10.33 -11.87 3.53
C ASN A 130 9.62 -12.85 4.48
N GLU A 131 9.34 -12.44 5.71
CA GLU A 131 8.55 -13.22 6.65
C GLU A 131 7.07 -12.94 6.44
N ALA A 132 6.23 -13.92 6.78
CA ALA A 132 4.80 -13.85 6.59
C ALA A 132 4.01 -14.21 7.85
N TRP A 133 2.79 -13.71 7.94
CA TRP A 133 1.81 -14.08 8.95
C TRP A 133 0.43 -14.24 8.32
N THR A 134 -0.38 -15.14 8.87
CA THR A 134 -1.77 -15.34 8.46
C THR A 134 -2.69 -15.04 9.65
N MET A 135 -3.53 -14.03 9.53
CA MET A 135 -4.37 -13.53 10.62
C MET A 135 -5.69 -12.95 10.08
N PRO A 136 -6.78 -13.05 10.84
CA PRO A 136 -8.05 -12.40 10.50
C PRO A 136 -7.95 -10.87 10.61
N ASP A 137 -8.86 -10.18 9.93
CA ASP A 137 -9.03 -8.72 10.04
C ASP A 137 -9.75 -8.26 11.31
N ASP A 138 -10.48 -9.16 11.97
CA ASP A 138 -11.25 -8.95 13.20
C ASP A 138 -10.94 -10.06 14.22
N PRO A 139 -10.94 -9.77 15.53
CA PRO A 139 -10.70 -10.81 16.55
C PRO A 139 -11.83 -11.85 16.61
N HIS A 140 -13.02 -11.52 16.10
CA HIS A 140 -14.16 -12.42 16.04
C HIS A 140 -14.55 -12.67 14.57
N ALA A 141 -14.98 -13.89 14.28
CA ALA A 141 -15.60 -14.19 12.99
C ALA A 141 -17.01 -13.56 12.91
N CYS A 142 -17.53 -13.41 11.70
CA CYS A 142 -18.90 -12.98 11.48
C CYS A 142 -19.92 -13.86 12.24
N GLY A 143 -21.06 -13.28 12.62
CA GLY A 143 -22.15 -14.00 13.28
C GLY A 143 -22.06 -14.08 14.81
N GLY A 144 -21.05 -13.47 15.44
CA GLY A 144 -21.00 -13.33 16.89
C GLY A 144 -19.72 -12.70 17.42
N ALA A 145 -19.58 -12.71 18.74
CA ALA A 145 -18.37 -12.44 19.50
C ALA A 145 -18.17 -13.56 20.53
#